data_AF-A0A7L4YUB2-F1
#
_entry.id   AF-A0A7L4YUB2-F1
#
_cell.length_a   1.000
_cell.length_b   1.000
_cell.length_c   1.000
_cell.angle_alpha   90.00
_cell.angle_beta   90.00
_cell.angle_gamma   90.00
#
_symmetry.space_group_name_H-M   'P 1'
#
loop_
_entity.id
_entity.type
_entity.pdbx_description
1 polymer ?
#
loop_
_entity_poly.entity_id
_entity_poly.type
_entity_poly.pdbx_seq_one_letter_code
_entity_poly.pdbx_strand_id
1 'polypeptide(L)' 'MSGDQPCGARGGGGPTRHTEHTVELDKDGSQVPVTRSWTGPCGTCHGSGQG' A
#
# COMPACT_ATOMS: atom_id res chain seq x y z
N MET A 1 -13.55 -19.76 -16.08
CA MET A 1 -13.43 -18.38 -16.60
C MET A 1 -13.06 -17.48 -15.41
N SER A 2 -11.82 -17.56 -14.93
CA SER A 2 -11.35 -16.63 -13.90
C SER A 2 -10.96 -15.35 -14.62
N GLY A 3 -11.74 -14.30 -14.46
CA GLY A 3 -11.52 -13.02 -15.11
C GLY A 3 -10.22 -12.40 -14.60
N ASP A 4 -9.20 -12.41 -15.45
CA ASP A 4 -8.03 -11.53 -15.38
C ASP A 4 -8.51 -10.08 -15.44
N GLN A 5 -8.84 -9.50 -14.27
CA GLN A 5 -9.07 -8.07 -14.16
C GLN A 5 -7.73 -7.37 -13.95
N PRO A 6 -7.20 -6.63 -14.94
CA PRO A 6 -6.00 -5.84 -14.75
C PRO A 6 -6.26 -4.83 -13.63
N CYS A 7 -5.35 -4.74 -12.66
CA CYS A 7 -5.43 -3.70 -11.65
C CYS A 7 -5.42 -2.34 -12.36
N GLY A 8 -6.48 -1.56 -12.23
CA GLY A 8 -6.59 -0.21 -12.83
C GLY A 8 -5.56 0.81 -12.33
N ALA A 9 -4.61 0.39 -11.49
CA ALA A 9 -3.41 1.15 -11.16
C ALA A 9 -2.47 1.14 -12.36
N ARG A 10 -2.61 2.15 -13.22
CA ARG A 10 -1.69 2.62 -14.28
C ARG A 10 -0.43 1.74 -14.47
N GLY A 11 -0.52 0.72 -15.33
CA GLY A 11 0.65 0.26 -16.10
C GLY A 11 1.51 -0.88 -15.54
N GLY A 12 0.96 -1.80 -14.76
CA GLY A 12 1.59 -3.11 -14.51
C GLY A 12 1.88 -3.37 -13.04
N GLY A 13 1.92 -4.65 -12.66
CA GLY A 13 2.11 -5.14 -11.29
C GLY A 13 3.51 -4.90 -10.71
N GLY A 14 4.07 -3.72 -10.92
CA GLY A 14 5.26 -3.24 -10.25
C GLY A 14 4.97 -2.81 -8.81
N PRO A 15 6.03 -2.58 -8.01
CA PRO A 15 5.87 -2.09 -6.66
C PRO A 15 5.26 -0.68 -6.66
N THR A 16 4.27 -0.46 -5.81
CA THR A 16 3.61 0.83 -5.61
C THR A 16 4.12 1.49 -4.34
N ARG A 17 4.14 2.83 -4.34
CA ARG A 17 4.38 3.59 -3.11
C ARG A 17 3.11 3.57 -2.25
N HIS A 18 3.27 3.15 -1.00
CA HIS A 18 2.24 3.16 0.02
C HIS A 18 2.53 4.25 1.04
N THR A 19 1.47 4.85 1.56
CA THR A 19 1.53 5.80 2.66
C THR A 19 0.44 5.44 3.66
N GLU A 20 0.84 5.20 4.91
CA GLU A 20 -0.07 4.96 6.04
C GLU A 20 -0.04 6.17 6.96
N HIS A 21 -1.23 6.58 7.40
CA HIS A 21 -1.42 7.58 8.43
C HIS A 21 -1.99 6.88 9.66
N THR A 22 -1.25 6.94 10.75
CA THR A 22 -1.62 6.31 12.02
C THR A 22 -1.39 7.26 13.19
N VAL A 23 -1.85 6.87 14.37
CA VAL A 23 -1.59 7.55 15.63
C VAL A 23 -0.89 6.57 16.56
N GLU A 24 0.26 6.97 17.07
CA GLU A 24 1.05 6.20 18.03
C GLU A 24 1.10 6.91 19.37
N LEU A 25 1.47 6.19 20.43
CA LEU A 25 1.73 6.80 21.74
C LEU A 25 3.22 7.08 21.86
N ASP A 26 3.59 8.30 22.24
CA ASP A 26 4.97 8.61 22.60
C ASP A 26 5.35 8.04 23.98
N LYS A 27 6.61 8.24 24.37
CA LYS A 27 7.14 7.76 25.66
C LYS A 27 6.42 8.33 26.88
N ASP A 28 5.69 9.43 26.71
CA ASP A 28 4.95 10.12 27.75
C ASP A 28 3.44 9.77 27.69
N GLY A 29 3.05 8.85 26.78
CA GLY A 29 1.68 8.38 26.60
C GLY A 29 0.79 9.33 25.78
N SER A 30 1.38 10.30 25.08
CA SER A 30 0.64 11.24 24.23
C SER A 30 0.42 10.68 22.84
N GLN A 31 -0.75 10.91 22.27
CA GLN A 31 -1.07 10.54 20.89
C GLN A 31 -0.32 11.44 19.91
N VAL A 32 0.51 10.85 19.07
CA VAL A 32 1.28 11.53 18.02
C VAL A 32 0.89 10.99 16.65
N PRO A 33 0.58 11.87 15.67
CA PRO A 33 0.33 11.43 14.31
C PRO A 33 1.63 10.96 13.66
N VAL A 34 1.61 9.77 13.06
CA VAL A 34 2.76 9.18 12.38
C VAL A 34 2.37 8.89 10.93
N THR A 35 3.26 9.25 9.99
CA THR A 35 3.13 8.91 8.58
C THR A 35 4.26 7.99 8.18
N ARG A 36 3.92 6.80 7.67
CA ARG A 36 4.89 5.78 7.22
C ARG A 36 4.77 5.61 5.72
N SER A 37 5.89 5.66 5.00
CA SER A 37 5.93 5.38 3.57
C SER A 37 6.80 4.17 3.28
N TRP A 38 6.30 3.23 2.48
CA TRP A 38 7.06 2.09 2.01
C TRP A 38 6.74 1.78 0.54
N THR A 39 7.62 1.02 -0.09
CA THR A 39 7.43 0.53 -1.46
C THR A 39 7.14 -0.97 -1.36
N GLY A 40 6.02 -1.42 -1.91
CA GLY A 40 5.56 -2.80 -1.80
C GLY A 40 4.62 -3.18 -2.94
N PRO A 41 4.15 -4.44 -3.01
CA PRO A 41 3.21 -4.84 -4.05
C PRO A 41 1.95 -3.97 -4.01
N CYS A 42 1.32 -3.78 -5.17
CA CYS A 42 0.01 -3.12 -5.26
C CYS A 42 -0.96 -3.70 -4.22
N GLY A 43 -1.51 -2.86 -3.34
CA GLY A 43 -2.51 -3.33 -2.35
C GLY A 43 -3.79 -3.86 -3.01
N THR A 44 -4.04 -3.45 -4.25
CA THR A 44 -5.20 -3.86 -5.06
C THR A 44 -5.02 -5.24 -5.71
N CYS A 45 -3.80 -5.64 -6.07
CA CYS A 45 -3.53 -6.90 -6.77
C CYS A 45 -2.58 -7.85 -6.02
N HIS A 46 -2.04 -7.45 -4.86
CA HIS A 46 -1.00 -8.18 -4.13
C HIS A 46 0.19 -8.61 -4.99
N GLY A 47 0.51 -7.84 -6.03
CA GLY A 47 1.57 -8.17 -6.99
C GLY A 47 1.16 -9.16 -8.08
N SER A 48 -0.12 -9.53 -8.17
CA SER A 48 -0.63 -10.50 -9.16
C SER A 48 -0.94 -9.90 -10.53
N GLY A 49 -0.72 -8.59 -10.72
CA GLY A 49 -0.84 -7.94 -12.03
C GLY A 49 0.33 -8.35 -12.92
N GLN A 50 0.30 -9.57 -13.46
CA GLN A 50 1.23 -9.97 -14.51
C GLN A 50 1.04 -9.07 -15.74
N GLY A 51 2.14 -8.47 -16.18
CA GLY A 51 2.22 -7.73 -17.45
C GLY A 51 2.33 -8.66 -18.65
#